data_AF-A0A2A4QAQ7-F1
#
_entry.id   AF-A0A2A4QAQ7-F1
#
_cell.length_a   1.000
_cell.length_b   1.000
_cell.length_c   1.000
_cell.angle_alpha   90.00
_cell.angle_beta   90.00
_cell.angle_gamma   90.00
#
_symmetry.space_group_name_H-M   'P 1'
#
loop_
_entity.id
_entity.type
_entity.pdbx_description
1 polymer ?
#
loop_
_entity_poly.entity_id
_entity_poly.type
_entity_poly.pdbx_seq_one_letter_code
_entity_poly.pdbx_strand_id
1 'polypeptide(L)'
;MLLKPIMMNPMIDLIIYRVYKRTLLLSLLMTGLVPEAFTQSAADSTKPVEVDIIKVGYAQSLNADSGKSQYDAYVSLLLPIPINDNFVLITGVSYNNLTTKVFGSAAQFYKLTIPLGFKANLSELNTITVVALNRVTKNIQPNLAAKYQSGGIFIYTRKVSERFKYNIGLYYNTEESGAFFIPVIGTKWNPTDKWEVKGNMPINLRISYAPVKPLKIGVSYVGKYESYDLGNTYMVINRNEFAFFVETATFKNLIVQAGLAYNLSNTSKVYLSSDRVEASIIGFHLNDSRNIISNTQLSNTFFLDLKLIYRIFK
;
A
#
# COMPACT_ATOMS: atom_id res chain seq x y z
N MET A 1 20.21 -29.16 -41.82
CA MET A 1 19.10 -29.85 -41.13
C MET A 1 18.54 -28.87 -40.10
N LEU A 2 17.60 -28.02 -40.52
CA LEU A 2 17.03 -26.93 -39.72
C LEU A 2 15.80 -27.44 -38.97
N LEU A 3 15.81 -27.36 -37.64
CA LEU A 3 14.68 -27.68 -36.78
C LEU A 3 13.51 -26.73 -37.10
N LYS A 4 12.39 -27.30 -37.56
CA LYS A 4 11.13 -26.57 -37.69
C LYS A 4 10.59 -26.23 -36.29
N PRO A 5 10.10 -25.01 -36.04
CA PRO A 5 9.43 -24.70 -34.79
C PRO A 5 8.11 -25.46 -34.73
N ILE A 6 7.86 -26.11 -33.60
CA ILE A 6 6.58 -26.74 -33.27
C ILE A 6 5.56 -25.61 -33.15
N MET A 7 4.68 -25.47 -34.14
CA MET A 7 3.55 -24.54 -34.04
C MET A 7 2.56 -25.09 -33.00
N MET A 8 2.55 -24.45 -31.83
CA MET A 8 1.55 -24.71 -30.81
C MET A 8 0.20 -24.16 -31.27
N ASN A 9 -0.88 -24.86 -30.94
CA ASN A 9 -2.23 -24.58 -31.43
C ASN A 9 -2.68 -23.16 -31.03
N PRO A 10 -3.16 -22.31 -31.95
CA PRO A 10 -3.58 -20.93 -31.66
C PRO A 10 -4.69 -20.83 -30.60
N MET A 11 -5.48 -21.89 -30.38
CA MET A 11 -6.43 -21.93 -29.26
C MET A 11 -5.74 -22.08 -27.90
N ILE A 12 -4.62 -22.81 -27.81
CA ILE A 12 -3.85 -22.97 -26.57
C ILE A 12 -3.16 -21.65 -26.23
N ASP A 13 -2.62 -20.93 -27.21
CA ASP A 13 -2.06 -19.59 -26.98
C ASP A 13 -3.13 -18.58 -26.58
N LEU A 14 -4.36 -18.66 -27.11
CA LEU A 14 -5.47 -17.80 -26.70
C LEU A 14 -5.95 -18.13 -25.27
N ILE A 15 -5.94 -19.40 -24.88
CA ILE A 15 -6.30 -19.85 -23.52
C ILE A 15 -5.19 -19.48 -22.54
N ILE A 16 -3.92 -19.72 -22.86
CA ILE A 16 -2.78 -19.29 -22.05
C ILE A 16 -2.77 -17.77 -21.94
N TYR A 17 -2.99 -17.02 -23.03
CA TYR A 17 -3.08 -15.56 -22.99
C TYR A 17 -4.28 -15.06 -22.17
N ARG A 18 -5.45 -15.72 -22.25
CA ARG A 18 -6.64 -15.36 -21.44
C ARG A 18 -6.50 -15.76 -19.98
N VAL A 19 -5.86 -16.88 -19.69
CA VAL A 19 -5.52 -17.35 -18.34
C VAL A 19 -4.46 -16.42 -17.77
N TYR A 20 -3.36 -16.16 -18.47
CA TYR A 20 -2.30 -15.22 -18.07
C TYR A 20 -2.85 -13.80 -17.86
N LYS A 21 -3.74 -13.31 -18.74
CA LYS A 21 -4.40 -12.01 -18.58
C LYS A 21 -5.39 -12.00 -17.39
N ARG A 22 -6.07 -13.11 -17.09
CA ARG A 22 -6.93 -13.24 -15.89
C ARG A 22 -6.13 -13.42 -14.59
N THR A 23 -4.99 -14.13 -14.61
CA THR A 23 -4.10 -14.34 -13.46
C THR A 23 -3.28 -13.09 -13.16
N LEU A 24 -2.90 -12.30 -14.18
CA LEU A 24 -2.30 -10.97 -14.01
C LEU A 24 -3.34 -9.92 -13.57
N LEU A 25 -4.63 -10.11 -13.88
CA LEU A 25 -5.74 -9.33 -13.33
C LEU A 25 -6.07 -9.69 -11.87
N LEU A 26 -5.62 -10.85 -11.37
CA LEU A 26 -5.87 -11.34 -10.01
C LEU A 26 -4.83 -10.86 -8.98
N SER A 27 -3.76 -10.16 -9.40
CA SER A 27 -2.63 -9.78 -8.52
C SER A 27 -2.47 -8.27 -8.31
N LEU A 28 -3.44 -7.48 -8.70
CA LEU A 28 -3.45 -6.04 -8.43
C LEU A 28 -4.54 -5.85 -7.41
N LEU A 29 -4.31 -5.03 -6.36
CA LEU A 29 -5.29 -4.14 -5.70
C LEU A 29 -5.05 -3.94 -4.18
N MET A 30 -4.57 -2.73 -3.82
CA MET A 30 -4.96 -1.86 -2.65
C MET A 30 -4.39 -2.25 -1.28
N THR A 31 -3.83 -1.41 -0.39
CA THR A 31 -3.94 0.03 0.00
C THR A 31 -2.59 0.63 0.46
N GLY A 32 -2.44 1.96 0.43
CA GLY A 32 -1.17 2.65 0.72
C GLY A 32 -1.10 3.36 2.07
N LEU A 33 0.12 3.36 2.64
CA LEU A 33 0.67 4.19 3.74
C LEU A 33 0.53 3.70 5.19
N VAL A 34 -0.54 3.02 5.59
CA VAL A 34 -0.62 2.42 6.95
C VAL A 34 0.04 1.02 7.12
N PRO A 35 0.10 0.12 6.11
CA PRO A 35 0.31 -1.30 6.38
C PRO A 35 1.75 -1.75 6.61
N GLU A 36 2.76 -0.96 6.23
CA GLU A 36 4.17 -1.32 6.49
C GLU A 36 4.49 -1.34 8.00
N ALA A 37 3.84 -0.46 8.78
CA ALA A 37 3.96 -0.39 10.24
C ALA A 37 3.51 -1.70 10.92
N PHE A 38 2.54 -2.41 10.36
CA PHE A 38 1.92 -3.58 10.98
C PHE A 38 2.64 -4.90 10.72
N THR A 39 3.64 -4.90 9.84
CA THR A 39 4.52 -6.07 9.60
C THR A 39 5.66 -6.20 10.61
N GLN A 40 5.79 -5.24 11.53
CA GLN A 40 6.96 -5.12 12.41
C GLN A 40 6.80 -6.01 13.66
N SER A 41 7.77 -6.91 13.82
CA SER A 41 7.82 -8.01 14.78
C SER A 41 7.97 -7.49 16.20
N ALA A 42 7.17 -7.98 17.15
CA ALA A 42 7.46 -7.90 18.58
C ALA A 42 7.14 -9.30 19.10
N ALA A 43 8.19 -10.09 19.29
CA ALA A 43 8.26 -11.43 19.90
C ALA A 43 9.58 -12.06 19.41
N ASP A 44 10.69 -11.53 19.92
CA ASP A 44 11.88 -12.30 20.30
C ASP A 44 12.79 -11.39 21.14
N SER A 45 13.10 -11.78 22.37
CA SER A 45 13.92 -11.02 23.32
C SER A 45 15.43 -11.03 22.96
N THR A 46 15.79 -11.64 21.83
CA THR A 46 17.19 -11.84 21.42
C THR A 46 17.59 -11.14 20.11
N LYS A 47 16.68 -10.44 19.42
CA LYS A 47 16.98 -9.69 18.19
C LYS A 47 16.33 -8.31 18.16
N PRO A 48 17.01 -7.30 17.58
CA PRO A 48 16.46 -5.97 17.49
C PRO A 48 15.15 -5.95 16.69
N VAL A 49 14.07 -5.54 17.34
CA VAL A 49 12.80 -5.19 16.73
C VAL A 49 13.01 -3.89 15.95
N GLU A 50 12.94 -3.99 14.62
CA GLU A 50 12.99 -2.85 13.71
C GLU A 50 11.61 -2.19 13.62
N VAL A 51 11.49 -0.98 14.20
CA VAL A 51 10.28 -0.15 14.04
C VAL A 51 10.55 1.14 13.31
N ASP A 52 9.81 1.39 12.23
CA ASP A 52 9.81 2.70 11.57
C ASP A 52 8.90 3.67 12.34
N ILE A 53 9.51 4.64 13.03
CA ILE A 53 8.79 5.60 13.86
C ILE A 53 8.37 6.81 13.05
N ILE A 54 9.30 7.38 12.27
CA ILE A 54 9.02 8.53 11.41
C ILE A 54 9.30 8.12 9.98
N LYS A 55 8.38 8.43 9.07
CA LYS A 55 8.63 8.37 7.63
C LYS A 55 8.22 9.67 6.98
N VAL A 56 9.10 10.22 6.17
CA VAL A 56 8.82 11.30 5.24
C VAL A 56 9.05 10.73 3.85
N GLY A 57 8.10 10.91 2.95
CA GLY A 57 8.23 10.45 1.58
C GLY A 57 7.73 11.49 0.58
N TYR A 58 8.35 11.49 -0.58
CA TYR A 58 7.98 12.31 -1.72
C TYR A 58 8.15 11.52 -3.00
N ALA A 59 7.07 11.32 -3.74
CA ALA A 59 7.07 10.68 -5.04
C ALA A 59 6.59 11.65 -6.12
N GLN A 60 7.30 11.73 -7.25
CA GLN A 60 6.97 12.63 -8.37
C GLN A 60 7.08 11.93 -9.72
N SER A 61 6.08 12.12 -10.58
CA SER A 61 6.07 11.58 -11.94
C SER A 61 7.14 12.23 -12.82
N LEU A 62 7.90 11.44 -13.57
CA LEU A 62 8.99 11.91 -14.46
C LEU A 62 8.48 12.50 -15.79
N ASN A 63 7.34 12.06 -16.30
CA ASN A 63 6.71 12.64 -17.50
C ASN A 63 5.70 13.70 -17.10
N ALA A 64 6.23 14.86 -16.69
CA ALA A 64 5.45 16.04 -16.44
C ALA A 64 5.49 16.94 -17.67
N ASP A 65 4.48 16.84 -18.55
CA ASP A 65 4.21 17.95 -19.47
C ASP A 65 4.06 19.24 -18.64
N SER A 66 4.57 20.34 -19.17
CA SER A 66 4.62 21.66 -18.51
C SER A 66 3.32 21.97 -17.75
N GLY A 67 3.41 21.96 -16.41
CA GLY A 67 2.30 22.24 -15.48
C GLY A 67 1.50 21.05 -14.95
N LYS A 68 1.90 19.79 -15.22
CA LYS A 68 1.02 18.60 -15.02
C LYS A 68 1.67 17.41 -14.29
N SER A 69 2.52 17.63 -13.29
CA SER A 69 3.13 16.55 -12.48
C SER A 69 2.13 15.93 -11.50
N GLN A 70 2.06 14.59 -11.45
CA GLN A 70 1.48 13.89 -10.30
C GLN A 70 2.55 13.81 -9.21
N TYR A 71 2.19 14.16 -7.98
CA TYR A 71 3.07 13.93 -6.84
C TYR A 71 2.28 13.48 -5.61
N ASP A 72 2.98 12.78 -4.74
CA ASP A 72 2.46 12.19 -3.51
C ASP A 72 3.50 12.43 -2.42
N ALA A 73 3.18 13.32 -1.47
CA ALA A 73 4.03 13.63 -0.34
C ALA A 73 3.36 13.16 0.94
N TYR A 74 4.12 12.57 1.86
CA TYR A 74 3.57 12.16 3.15
C TYR A 74 4.57 12.31 4.29
N VAL A 75 4.02 12.51 5.47
CA VAL A 75 4.73 12.42 6.75
C VAL A 75 3.91 11.49 7.63
N SER A 76 4.57 10.56 8.30
CA SER A 76 3.93 9.65 9.25
C SER A 76 4.76 9.50 10.51
N LEU A 77 4.06 9.47 11.63
CA LEU A 77 4.56 9.15 12.95
C LEU A 77 3.80 7.92 13.47
N LEU A 78 4.52 6.87 13.84
CA LEU A 78 4.00 5.67 14.47
C LEU A 78 4.55 5.57 15.89
N LEU A 79 3.67 5.39 16.86
CA LEU A 79 3.98 5.28 18.28
C LEU A 79 3.51 3.92 18.81
N PRO A 80 4.39 2.90 18.80
CA PRO A 80 4.15 1.69 19.58
C PRO A 80 4.50 1.96 21.05
N ILE A 81 3.54 1.78 21.93
CA ILE A 81 3.68 1.97 23.37
C ILE A 81 3.57 0.59 24.02
N PRO A 82 4.70 -0.04 24.42
CA PRO A 82 4.66 -1.29 25.16
C PRO A 82 3.98 -1.06 26.50
N ILE A 83 2.87 -1.77 26.75
CA ILE A 83 2.18 -1.73 28.05
C ILE A 83 2.74 -2.83 28.95
N ASN A 84 3.00 -4.01 28.36
CA ASN A 84 3.68 -5.14 29.00
C ASN A 84 4.29 -6.05 27.91
N ASP A 85 4.89 -7.17 28.32
CA ASP A 85 5.58 -8.11 27.43
C ASP A 85 4.70 -8.71 26.33
N ASN A 86 3.38 -8.77 26.56
CA ASN A 86 2.42 -9.38 25.66
C ASN A 86 1.53 -8.38 24.93
N PHE A 87 1.57 -7.09 25.29
CA PHE A 87 0.63 -6.10 24.78
C PHE A 87 1.31 -4.78 24.43
N VAL A 88 1.14 -4.36 23.18
CA VAL A 88 1.63 -3.09 22.65
C VAL A 88 0.46 -2.29 22.11
N LEU A 89 0.25 -1.10 22.65
CA LEU A 89 -0.67 -0.11 22.10
C LEU A 89 -0.03 0.50 20.84
N ILE A 90 -0.81 0.63 19.77
CA ILE A 90 -0.38 1.22 18.50
C ILE A 90 -1.20 2.48 18.27
N THR A 91 -0.53 3.63 18.21
CA THR A 91 -1.14 4.89 17.81
C THR A 91 -0.21 5.66 16.88
N GLY A 92 -0.67 6.78 16.34
CA GLY A 92 0.14 7.62 15.49
C GLY A 92 -0.67 8.64 14.71
N VAL A 93 -0.01 9.26 13.74
CA VAL A 93 -0.63 10.17 12.80
C VAL A 93 0.10 10.08 11.47
N SER A 94 -0.64 10.09 10.37
CA SER A 94 -0.07 10.28 9.05
C SER A 94 -0.82 11.38 8.30
N TYR A 95 -0.05 12.24 7.63
CA TYR A 95 -0.54 13.26 6.75
C TYR A 95 -0.04 12.99 5.34
N ASN A 96 -0.92 13.14 4.37
CA ASN A 96 -0.63 12.91 2.97
C ASN A 96 -1.21 14.04 2.11
N ASN A 97 -0.40 14.49 1.16
CA ASN A 97 -0.73 15.48 0.15
C ASN A 97 -0.55 14.85 -1.23
N LEU A 98 -1.66 14.65 -1.92
CA LEU A 98 -1.71 14.05 -3.24
C LEU A 98 -2.14 15.10 -4.26
N THR A 99 -1.35 15.27 -5.32
CA THR A 99 -1.78 15.99 -6.52
C THR A 99 -1.95 15.00 -7.67
N THR A 100 -3.14 14.97 -8.26
CA THR A 100 -3.53 14.08 -9.35
C THR A 100 -4.45 14.78 -10.35
N LYS A 101 -4.92 14.07 -11.39
CA LYS A 101 -5.87 14.62 -12.36
C LYS A 101 -7.31 14.17 -12.08
N VAL A 102 -8.21 15.15 -12.11
CA VAL A 102 -9.66 14.99 -12.04
C VAL A 102 -10.23 15.72 -13.25
N PHE A 103 -11.01 15.04 -14.10
CA PHE A 103 -11.50 15.60 -15.37
C PHE A 103 -10.39 16.23 -16.25
N GLY A 104 -9.18 15.67 -16.22
CA GLY A 104 -8.03 16.20 -16.97
C GLY A 104 -7.31 17.40 -16.33
N SER A 105 -7.87 18.00 -15.28
CA SER A 105 -7.30 19.12 -14.54
C SER A 105 -6.59 18.66 -13.27
N ALA A 106 -5.54 19.37 -12.86
CA ALA A 106 -4.85 19.09 -11.61
C ALA A 106 -5.79 19.35 -10.42
N ALA A 107 -5.80 18.45 -9.46
CA ALA A 107 -6.54 18.56 -8.21
C ALA A 107 -5.65 18.07 -7.06
N GLN A 108 -5.80 18.72 -5.91
CA GLN A 108 -5.02 18.44 -4.72
C GLN A 108 -5.90 17.95 -3.58
N PHE A 109 -5.43 16.90 -2.92
CA PHE A 109 -6.13 16.23 -1.84
C PHE A 109 -5.22 16.09 -0.63
N TYR A 110 -5.82 16.32 0.53
CA TYR A 110 -5.20 16.05 1.81
C TYR A 110 -5.87 14.86 2.48
N LYS A 111 -5.07 14.10 3.22
CA LYS A 111 -5.52 12.94 3.97
C LYS A 111 -4.77 12.89 5.29
N LEU A 112 -5.50 12.97 6.38
CA LEU A 112 -5.01 12.73 7.73
C LEU A 112 -5.52 11.37 8.20
N THR A 113 -4.65 10.50 8.71
CA THR A 113 -5.04 9.21 9.28
C THR A 113 -4.50 9.09 10.70
N ILE A 114 -5.36 8.68 11.63
CA ILE A 114 -5.03 8.40 13.03
C ILE A 114 -5.30 6.92 13.27
N PRO A 115 -4.27 6.05 13.21
CA PRO A 115 -4.40 4.66 13.61
C PRO A 115 -4.53 4.58 15.13
N LEU A 116 -5.47 3.77 15.62
CA LEU A 116 -5.65 3.44 17.04
C LEU A 116 -5.87 1.94 17.17
N GLY A 117 -4.97 1.25 17.84
CA GLY A 117 -5.04 -0.20 17.87
C GLY A 117 -4.10 -0.83 18.87
N PHE A 118 -4.00 -2.14 18.82
CA PHE A 118 -3.09 -2.89 19.66
C PHE A 118 -2.53 -4.10 18.92
N LYS A 119 -1.45 -4.62 19.50
CA LYS A 119 -0.87 -5.90 19.17
C LYS A 119 -0.77 -6.72 20.43
N ALA A 120 -1.30 -7.94 20.41
CA ALA A 120 -1.32 -8.85 21.54
C ALA A 120 -0.70 -10.20 21.17
N ASN A 121 0.28 -10.64 21.95
CA ASN A 121 0.83 -11.99 21.88
C ASN A 121 -0.14 -12.94 22.59
N LEU A 122 -0.73 -13.85 21.82
CA LEU A 122 -1.59 -14.92 22.35
C LEU A 122 -0.77 -16.10 22.86
N SER A 123 0.40 -16.31 22.26
CA SER A 123 1.44 -17.25 22.69
C SER A 123 2.78 -16.85 22.08
N GLU A 124 3.85 -17.61 22.36
CA GLU A 124 5.16 -17.41 21.71
C GLU A 124 5.12 -17.48 20.18
N LEU A 125 4.14 -18.19 19.63
CA LEU A 125 4.00 -18.42 18.19
C LEU A 125 2.88 -17.61 17.54
N ASN A 126 1.95 -17.05 18.33
CA ASN A 126 0.72 -16.46 17.82
C ASN A 126 0.56 -15.03 18.29
N THR A 127 0.30 -14.13 17.35
CA THR A 127 0.06 -12.71 17.64
C THR A 127 -1.15 -12.22 16.86
N ILE A 128 -1.94 -11.37 17.49
CA ILE A 128 -3.00 -10.60 16.82
C ILE A 128 -2.65 -9.12 16.80
N THR A 129 -3.05 -8.45 15.73
CA THR A 129 -2.97 -7.00 15.58
C THR A 129 -4.34 -6.50 15.14
N VAL A 130 -4.89 -5.53 15.86
CA VAL A 130 -6.19 -4.92 15.57
C VAL A 130 -6.02 -3.41 15.59
N VAL A 131 -6.35 -2.72 14.51
CA VAL A 131 -6.17 -1.27 14.41
C VAL A 131 -7.36 -0.64 13.71
N ALA A 132 -8.02 0.31 14.38
CA ALA A 132 -8.97 1.22 13.79
C ALA A 132 -8.22 2.33 13.04
N LEU A 133 -8.70 2.69 11.86
CA LEU A 133 -8.09 3.66 10.95
C LEU A 133 -9.08 4.80 10.75
N ASN A 134 -8.94 5.84 11.55
CA ASN A 134 -9.78 7.03 11.45
C ASN A 134 -9.13 8.00 10.48
N ARG A 135 -9.81 8.29 9.38
CA ARG A 135 -9.29 9.07 8.25
C ARG A 135 -10.15 10.29 8.00
N VAL A 136 -9.50 11.42 7.76
CA VAL A 136 -10.14 12.63 7.25
C VAL A 136 -9.52 12.96 5.90
N THR A 137 -10.33 13.06 4.86
CA THR A 137 -9.90 13.47 3.52
C THR A 137 -10.48 14.83 3.16
N LYS A 138 -9.76 15.62 2.36
CA LYS A 138 -10.20 16.94 1.92
C LYS A 138 -9.69 17.23 0.52
N ASN A 139 -10.57 17.74 -0.34
CA ASN A 139 -10.19 18.44 -1.56
C ASN A 139 -9.88 19.91 -1.22
N ILE A 140 -8.82 20.49 -1.79
CA ILE A 140 -8.43 21.87 -1.47
C ILE A 140 -9.46 22.94 -1.91
N GLN A 141 -10.46 22.57 -2.72
CA GLN A 141 -11.52 23.49 -3.13
C GLN A 141 -12.17 24.20 -1.91
N PRO A 142 -12.22 25.55 -1.88
CA PRO A 142 -12.57 26.32 -0.67
C PRO A 142 -13.91 25.97 -0.02
N ASN A 143 -14.91 25.62 -0.83
CA ASN A 143 -16.27 25.36 -0.39
C ASN A 143 -16.56 23.89 -0.11
N LEU A 144 -15.54 23.02 -0.20
CA LEU A 144 -15.72 21.59 0.07
C LEU A 144 -15.30 21.24 1.50
N ALA A 145 -16.25 20.70 2.25
CA ALA A 145 -16.02 20.18 3.59
C ALA A 145 -15.09 18.96 3.55
N ALA A 146 -14.33 18.76 4.62
CA ALA A 146 -13.59 17.52 4.80
C ALA A 146 -14.57 16.35 5.02
N LYS A 147 -14.20 15.16 4.53
CA LYS A 147 -14.96 13.92 4.72
C LYS A 147 -14.27 13.03 5.72
N TYR A 148 -15.09 12.40 6.56
CA TYR A 148 -14.64 11.39 7.49
C TYR A 148 -14.84 10.00 6.89
N GLN A 149 -13.82 9.18 7.03
CA GLN A 149 -13.79 7.80 6.58
C GLN A 149 -13.19 6.96 7.70
N SER A 150 -13.85 5.87 8.06
CA SER A 150 -13.39 4.96 9.11
C SER A 150 -13.15 3.58 8.54
N GLY A 151 -12.05 2.98 8.97
CA GLY A 151 -11.71 1.62 8.61
C GLY A 151 -11.05 0.90 9.76
N GLY A 152 -10.56 -0.29 9.46
CA GLY A 152 -9.76 -1.06 10.39
C GLY A 152 -9.04 -2.19 9.69
N ILE A 153 -8.05 -2.73 10.39
CA ILE A 153 -7.33 -3.92 9.96
C ILE A 153 -7.21 -4.89 11.13
N PHE A 154 -7.53 -6.16 10.85
CA PHE A 154 -7.26 -7.29 11.72
C PHE A 154 -6.20 -8.17 11.05
N ILE A 155 -5.16 -8.55 11.78
CA ILE A 155 -4.12 -9.47 11.32
C ILE A 155 -3.84 -10.49 12.40
N TYR A 156 -3.94 -11.77 12.05
CA TYR A 156 -3.38 -12.88 12.81
C TYR A 156 -2.03 -13.27 12.21
N THR A 157 -0.99 -13.36 13.03
CA THR A 157 0.37 -13.75 12.63
C THR A 157 0.79 -15.02 13.35
N ARG A 158 1.34 -15.98 12.59
CA ARG A 158 1.93 -17.22 13.10
C ARG A 158 3.44 -17.22 12.84
N LYS A 159 4.25 -17.37 13.90
CA LYS A 159 5.68 -17.69 13.82
C LYS A 159 5.82 -19.18 13.50
N VAL A 160 6.50 -19.49 12.41
CA VAL A 160 6.83 -20.86 12.01
C VAL A 160 8.28 -21.17 12.35
N SER A 161 9.16 -20.18 12.21
CA SER A 161 10.55 -20.25 12.64
C SER A 161 11.09 -18.85 12.92
N GLU A 162 12.35 -18.76 13.37
CA GLU A 162 13.05 -17.48 13.52
C GLU A 162 13.19 -16.68 12.23
N ARG A 163 13.12 -17.37 11.08
CA ARG A 163 13.29 -16.77 9.76
C ARG A 163 11.98 -16.64 9.00
N PHE A 164 10.88 -17.20 9.48
CA PHE A 164 9.62 -17.23 8.74
C PHE A 164 8.39 -17.04 9.64
N LYS A 165 7.58 -16.05 9.26
CA LYS A 165 6.24 -15.81 9.81
C LYS A 165 5.29 -15.63 8.62
N TYR A 166 4.08 -16.16 8.73
CA TYR A 166 2.99 -15.81 7.84
C TYR A 166 1.89 -15.12 8.61
N ASN A 167 1.06 -14.36 7.92
CA ASN A 167 -0.10 -13.72 8.50
C ASN A 167 -1.30 -13.79 7.56
N ILE A 168 -2.49 -13.79 8.16
CA ILE A 168 -3.77 -13.66 7.47
C ILE A 168 -4.57 -12.57 8.15
N GLY A 169 -5.39 -11.87 7.39
CA GLY A 169 -6.13 -10.74 7.93
C GLY A 169 -7.25 -10.27 7.05
N LEU A 170 -7.91 -9.21 7.53
CA LEU A 170 -8.95 -8.51 6.83
C LEU A 170 -8.76 -7.02 7.07
N TYR A 171 -8.72 -6.26 5.99
CA TYR A 171 -8.82 -4.82 6.00
C TYR A 171 -10.23 -4.41 5.57
N TYR A 172 -10.76 -3.39 6.23
CA TYR A 172 -12.02 -2.75 5.91
C TYR A 172 -11.85 -1.23 5.91
N ASN A 173 -12.55 -0.54 5.03
CA ASN A 173 -12.68 0.91 5.08
C ASN A 173 -13.98 1.39 4.46
N THR A 174 -14.56 2.47 5.01
CA THR A 174 -15.62 3.22 4.35
C THR A 174 -14.98 4.19 3.35
N GLU A 175 -15.23 3.97 2.07
CA GLU A 175 -14.86 4.88 0.99
C GLU A 175 -16.10 5.69 0.55
N GLU A 176 -15.93 6.82 -0.15
CA GLU A 176 -17.05 7.54 -0.81
C GLU A 176 -17.83 6.62 -1.74
N SER A 177 -17.15 5.63 -2.34
CA SER A 177 -17.76 4.61 -3.17
C SER A 177 -18.61 3.60 -2.41
N GLY A 178 -18.49 3.49 -1.08
CA GLY A 178 -19.14 2.46 -0.26
C GLY A 178 -18.16 1.65 0.58
N ALA A 179 -18.62 0.52 1.12
CA ALA A 179 -17.80 -0.37 1.94
C ALA A 179 -16.71 -1.05 1.09
N PHE A 180 -15.46 -1.03 1.56
CA PHE A 180 -14.33 -1.66 0.88
C PHE A 180 -13.60 -2.63 1.81
N PHE A 181 -13.37 -3.85 1.32
CA PHE A 181 -12.75 -4.95 2.04
C PHE A 181 -11.58 -5.53 1.26
N ILE A 182 -10.57 -6.01 1.99
CA ILE A 182 -9.40 -6.66 1.43
C ILE A 182 -9.02 -7.82 2.34
N PRO A 183 -9.21 -9.09 1.93
CA PRO A 183 -8.53 -10.19 2.60
C PRO A 183 -7.01 -10.03 2.42
N VAL A 184 -6.30 -10.22 3.52
CA VAL A 184 -4.86 -10.00 3.61
C VAL A 184 -4.16 -11.33 3.80
N ILE A 185 -3.13 -11.58 3.00
CA ILE A 185 -2.18 -12.68 3.19
C ILE A 185 -0.78 -12.09 3.18
N GLY A 186 -0.04 -12.26 4.27
CA GLY A 186 1.27 -11.67 4.42
C GLY A 186 2.34 -12.65 4.88
N THR A 187 3.57 -12.17 4.78
CA THR A 187 4.76 -12.92 5.14
C THR A 187 5.84 -12.00 5.68
N LYS A 188 6.67 -12.54 6.56
CA LYS A 188 8.02 -12.03 6.84
C LYS A 188 8.95 -13.22 6.78
N TRP A 189 9.78 -13.25 5.75
CA TRP A 189 10.68 -14.36 5.44
C TRP A 189 12.10 -13.84 5.19
N ASN A 190 13.07 -14.39 5.91
CA ASN A 190 14.49 -14.11 5.75
C ASN A 190 15.21 -15.40 5.32
N PRO A 191 15.17 -15.78 4.03
CA PRO A 191 15.77 -17.03 3.56
C PRO A 191 17.24 -17.18 3.94
N THR A 192 17.97 -16.06 3.92
CA THR A 192 19.35 -15.93 4.40
C THR A 192 19.50 -14.63 5.18
N ASP A 193 20.70 -14.34 5.70
CA ASP A 193 20.96 -13.04 6.36
C ASP A 193 21.05 -11.85 5.40
N LYS A 194 21.07 -12.12 4.08
CA LYS A 194 21.12 -11.09 3.03
C LYS A 194 19.77 -10.83 2.37
N TRP A 195 18.83 -11.77 2.41
CA TRP A 195 17.52 -11.65 1.77
C TRP A 195 16.42 -11.41 2.80
N GLU A 196 15.54 -10.45 2.54
CA GLU A 196 14.31 -10.23 3.29
C GLU A 196 13.13 -10.06 2.33
N VAL A 197 12.09 -10.87 2.52
CA VAL A 197 10.79 -10.75 1.88
C VAL A 197 9.78 -10.42 2.97
N LYS A 198 9.10 -9.28 2.85
CA LYS A 198 8.05 -8.90 3.79
C LYS A 198 6.92 -8.15 3.13
N GLY A 199 5.71 -8.34 3.62
CA GLY A 199 4.55 -7.59 3.15
C GLY A 199 3.24 -8.29 3.46
N ASN A 200 2.16 -7.61 3.10
CA ASN A 200 0.78 -8.03 3.27
C ASN A 200 0.11 -7.88 1.91
N MET A 201 -0.06 -8.94 1.13
CA MET A 201 -0.75 -8.87 -0.16
C MET A 201 -2.26 -8.82 0.02
N PRO A 202 -3.00 -8.15 -0.88
CA PRO A 202 -2.55 -7.37 -2.05
C PRO A 202 -2.15 -5.91 -1.74
N ILE A 203 -1.90 -5.60 -0.48
CA ILE A 203 -1.65 -4.24 0.00
C ILE A 203 -0.22 -3.78 -0.32
N ASN A 204 0.78 -4.55 0.08
CA ASN A 204 2.18 -4.29 -0.21
C ASN A 204 3.02 -5.56 -0.22
N LEU A 205 4.15 -5.48 -0.90
CA LEU A 205 5.20 -6.49 -0.84
C LEU A 205 6.56 -5.81 -1.01
N ARG A 206 7.57 -6.27 -0.29
CA ARG A 206 8.95 -5.82 -0.43
C ARG A 206 9.88 -7.02 -0.42
N ILE A 207 10.74 -7.08 -1.43
CA ILE A 207 11.83 -8.06 -1.54
C ILE A 207 13.12 -7.27 -1.57
N SER A 208 14.02 -7.55 -0.64
CA SER A 208 15.27 -6.82 -0.50
C SER A 208 16.47 -7.75 -0.35
N TYR A 209 17.60 -7.31 -0.90
CA TYR A 209 18.90 -7.94 -0.84
C TYR A 209 19.92 -6.96 -0.24
N ALA A 210 20.69 -7.42 0.75
CA ALA A 210 21.74 -6.68 1.42
C ALA A 210 23.12 -7.21 0.97
N PRO A 211 23.70 -6.71 -0.14
CA PRO A 211 25.01 -7.17 -0.62
C PRO A 211 26.12 -6.87 0.39
N VAL A 212 26.06 -5.69 1.00
CA VAL A 212 27.00 -5.18 2.02
C VAL A 212 26.24 -4.24 2.96
N LYS A 213 26.42 -4.36 4.27
CA LYS A 213 25.78 -3.42 5.22
C LYS A 213 26.46 -2.05 5.14
N PRO A 214 25.74 -0.91 5.20
CA PRO A 214 24.29 -0.78 5.45
C PRO A 214 23.40 -0.72 4.19
N LEU A 215 23.93 -1.07 3.01
CA LEU A 215 23.23 -1.00 1.73
C LEU A 215 22.21 -2.13 1.56
N LYS A 216 20.99 -1.76 1.14
CA LYS A 216 19.93 -2.67 0.69
C LYS A 216 19.45 -2.23 -0.68
N ILE A 217 19.23 -3.19 -1.58
CA ILE A 217 18.58 -2.96 -2.87
C ILE A 217 17.38 -3.89 -2.99
N GLY A 218 16.39 -3.55 -3.78
CA GLY A 218 15.25 -4.44 -3.93
C GLY A 218 14.13 -3.92 -4.80
N VAL A 219 13.04 -4.67 -4.74
CA VAL A 219 11.78 -4.35 -5.40
C VAL A 219 10.67 -4.24 -4.37
N SER A 220 9.75 -3.33 -4.60
CA SER A 220 8.56 -3.15 -3.78
C SER A 220 7.32 -2.99 -4.64
N TYR A 221 6.20 -3.39 -4.08
CA TYR A 221 4.87 -3.24 -4.62
C TYR A 221 3.99 -2.53 -3.58
N VAL A 222 3.18 -1.59 -4.04
CA VAL A 222 2.14 -0.93 -3.23
C VAL A 222 0.87 -0.78 -4.08
N GLY A 223 -0.24 -1.31 -3.60
CA GLY A 223 -1.56 -1.02 -4.15
C GLY A 223 -2.22 0.14 -3.40
N LYS A 224 -3.05 0.98 -4.04
CA LYS A 224 -3.80 2.07 -3.40
C LYS A 224 -5.23 2.15 -3.93
N TYR A 225 -6.23 1.97 -3.03
CA TYR A 225 -7.65 2.32 -3.24
C TYR A 225 -7.99 3.46 -2.35
N GLU A 226 -8.35 4.57 -2.95
CA GLU A 226 -8.71 5.75 -2.20
C GLU A 226 -9.80 6.48 -2.94
N SER A 227 -10.75 7.01 -2.20
CA SER A 227 -11.80 7.85 -2.75
C SER A 227 -11.82 9.21 -2.08
N TYR A 228 -12.12 10.21 -2.89
CA TYR A 228 -12.13 11.60 -2.51
C TYR A 228 -13.42 12.27 -2.97
N ASP A 229 -14.04 13.00 -2.06
CA ASP A 229 -15.20 13.81 -2.37
C ASP A 229 -14.82 15.01 -3.27
N LEU A 230 -15.71 15.30 -4.22
CA LEU A 230 -15.64 16.43 -5.13
C LEU A 230 -16.93 17.25 -5.08
N GLY A 231 -17.79 17.07 -4.07
CA GLY A 231 -19.08 17.73 -3.90
C GLY A 231 -20.22 16.89 -4.45
N ASN A 232 -20.67 17.20 -5.66
CA ASN A 232 -21.76 16.45 -6.31
C ASN A 232 -21.29 15.10 -6.87
N THR A 233 -19.97 14.90 -6.95
CA THR A 233 -19.31 13.69 -7.46
C THR A 233 -18.24 13.23 -6.47
N TYR A 234 -17.75 12.01 -6.62
CA TYR A 234 -16.53 11.55 -5.96
C TYR A 234 -15.61 10.89 -6.98
N MET A 235 -14.30 10.93 -6.69
CA MET A 235 -13.29 10.22 -7.46
C MET A 235 -12.85 8.97 -6.71
N VAL A 236 -12.63 7.89 -7.43
CA VAL A 236 -11.88 6.70 -6.99
C VAL A 236 -10.55 6.67 -7.72
N ILE A 237 -9.48 6.63 -6.93
CA ILE A 237 -8.13 6.38 -7.40
C ILE A 237 -7.83 4.91 -7.16
N ASN A 238 -7.41 4.25 -8.22
CA ASN A 238 -6.89 2.89 -8.16
C ASN A 238 -5.51 2.84 -8.80
N ARG A 239 -4.51 2.63 -7.94
CA ARG A 239 -3.10 2.74 -8.30
C ARG A 239 -2.32 1.51 -7.82
N ASN A 240 -1.46 1.00 -8.69
CA ASN A 240 -0.56 -0.11 -8.37
C ASN A 240 0.85 0.26 -8.80
N GLU A 241 1.73 0.40 -7.82
CA GLU A 241 3.10 0.88 -7.96
C GLU A 241 4.06 -0.28 -7.79
N PHE A 242 4.98 -0.46 -8.74
CA PHE A 242 6.17 -1.29 -8.58
C PHE A 242 7.39 -0.40 -8.57
N ALA A 243 8.26 -0.54 -7.58
CA ALA A 243 9.47 0.27 -7.48
C ALA A 243 10.71 -0.59 -7.30
N PHE A 244 11.75 -0.29 -8.07
CA PHE A 244 13.11 -0.65 -7.71
C PHE A 244 13.60 0.40 -6.72
N PHE A 245 14.23 -0.03 -5.62
CA PHE A 245 14.77 0.88 -4.63
C PHE A 245 16.21 0.53 -4.25
N VAL A 246 16.93 1.56 -3.83
CA VAL A 246 18.18 1.49 -3.10
C VAL A 246 17.98 2.21 -1.78
N GLU A 247 18.44 1.59 -0.70
CA GLU A 247 18.29 2.07 0.66
C GLU A 247 19.62 1.94 1.40
N THR A 248 19.95 2.91 2.23
CA THR A 248 21.11 2.87 3.11
C THR A 248 20.77 3.46 4.47
N ALA A 249 21.35 2.92 5.54
CA ALA A 249 21.27 3.50 6.87
C ALA A 249 22.46 4.45 7.12
N THR A 250 22.16 5.71 7.37
CA THR A 250 23.07 6.75 7.86
C THR A 250 22.84 6.93 9.36
N PHE A 251 23.89 7.27 10.13
CA PHE A 251 23.78 7.50 11.58
C PHE A 251 23.07 6.37 12.38
N LYS A 252 23.23 5.11 11.93
CA LYS A 252 22.59 3.87 12.43
C LYS A 252 21.06 3.81 12.30
N ASN A 253 20.34 4.88 12.63
CA ASN A 253 18.88 4.92 12.77
C ASN A 253 18.16 5.70 11.68
N LEU A 254 18.89 6.47 10.87
CA LEU A 254 18.32 7.26 9.78
C LEU A 254 18.50 6.52 8.47
N ILE A 255 17.41 6.16 7.83
CA ILE A 255 17.41 5.42 6.58
C ILE A 255 17.04 6.37 5.45
N VAL A 256 17.86 6.39 4.40
CA VAL A 256 17.58 7.11 3.16
C VAL A 256 17.29 6.08 2.08
N GLN A 257 16.18 6.27 1.37
CA GLN A 257 15.77 5.42 0.26
C GLN A 257 15.49 6.27 -0.98
N ALA A 258 16.04 5.84 -2.10
CA ALA A 258 15.68 6.33 -3.42
C ALA A 258 15.10 5.19 -4.23
N GLY A 259 14.03 5.46 -4.96
CA GLY A 259 13.32 4.49 -5.77
C GLY A 259 12.93 5.03 -7.13
N LEU A 260 12.93 4.14 -8.12
CA LEU A 260 12.33 4.36 -9.42
C LEU A 260 11.08 3.49 -9.50
N ALA A 261 9.92 4.12 -9.38
CA ALA A 261 8.62 3.45 -9.39
C ALA A 261 7.96 3.54 -10.77
N TYR A 262 7.12 2.57 -11.09
CA TYR A 262 6.30 2.51 -12.29
C TYR A 262 4.88 2.11 -11.89
N ASN A 263 3.89 2.84 -12.40
CA ASN A 263 2.50 2.51 -12.20
C ASN A 263 2.05 1.46 -13.23
N LEU A 264 1.84 0.21 -12.81
CA LEU A 264 1.29 -0.83 -13.68
C LEU A 264 -0.16 -0.53 -14.06
N SER A 265 -0.92 0.03 -13.12
CA SER A 265 -2.27 0.52 -13.37
C SER A 265 -2.51 1.78 -12.56
N ASN A 266 -3.04 2.82 -13.19
CA ASN A 266 -3.36 4.08 -12.54
C ASN A 266 -4.64 4.65 -13.15
N THR A 267 -5.76 4.41 -12.49
CA THR A 267 -7.07 4.88 -12.95
C THR A 267 -7.65 5.88 -11.97
N SER A 268 -8.19 6.95 -12.52
CA SER A 268 -9.00 7.93 -11.81
C SER A 268 -10.40 7.88 -12.42
N LYS A 269 -11.35 7.35 -11.67
CA LYS A 269 -12.76 7.23 -12.09
C LYS A 269 -13.62 8.17 -11.26
N VAL A 270 -14.52 8.89 -11.91
CA VAL A 270 -15.45 9.81 -11.24
C VAL A 270 -16.87 9.31 -11.37
N TYR A 271 -17.63 9.40 -10.28
CA TYR A 271 -19.00 8.92 -10.13
C TYR A 271 -19.86 9.99 -9.45
N LEU A 272 -21.19 9.90 -9.59
CA LEU A 272 -22.11 10.75 -8.82
C LEU A 272 -21.99 10.42 -7.33
N SER A 273 -22.14 11.42 -6.46
CA SER A 273 -22.11 11.24 -5.00
C SER A 273 -23.18 10.25 -4.47
N SER A 274 -24.31 10.13 -5.18
CA SER A 274 -25.38 9.16 -4.94
C SER A 274 -25.04 7.73 -5.35
N ASP A 275 -24.10 7.56 -6.29
CA ASP A 275 -23.82 6.28 -6.94
C ASP A 275 -22.80 5.51 -6.11
N ARG A 276 -23.28 4.71 -5.15
CA ARG A 276 -22.43 3.88 -4.28
C ARG A 276 -22.64 2.40 -4.56
N VAL A 277 -21.59 1.62 -4.33
CA VAL A 277 -21.66 0.17 -4.26
C VAL A 277 -21.95 -0.26 -2.83
N GLU A 278 -22.68 -1.36 -2.68
CA GLU A 278 -22.98 -1.93 -1.38
C GLU A 278 -21.70 -2.35 -0.66
N ALA A 279 -20.87 -3.12 -1.36
CA ALA A 279 -19.58 -3.56 -0.88
C ALA A 279 -18.61 -3.79 -2.04
N SER A 280 -17.32 -3.74 -1.74
CA SER A 280 -16.24 -3.97 -2.70
C SER A 280 -15.17 -4.84 -2.07
N ILE A 281 -14.74 -5.89 -2.76
CA ILE A 281 -13.66 -6.79 -2.32
C ILE A 281 -12.63 -6.87 -3.45
N ILE A 282 -11.42 -6.36 -3.25
CA ILE A 282 -10.31 -6.46 -4.24
C ILE A 282 -10.82 -6.16 -5.68
N GLY A 283 -11.46 -5.01 -5.86
CA GLY A 283 -11.95 -4.54 -7.17
C GLY A 283 -13.19 -5.25 -7.73
N PHE A 284 -13.67 -6.31 -7.07
CA PHE A 284 -15.01 -6.83 -7.30
C PHE A 284 -16.01 -5.97 -6.54
N HIS A 285 -17.00 -5.46 -7.24
CA HIS A 285 -18.02 -4.59 -6.68
C HIS A 285 -19.35 -5.34 -6.64
N LEU A 286 -19.93 -5.46 -5.44
CA LEU A 286 -21.22 -6.09 -5.23
C LEU A 286 -22.33 -5.12 -5.65
N ASN A 287 -23.25 -5.60 -6.50
CA ASN A 287 -24.40 -4.84 -7.00
C ASN A 287 -23.99 -3.49 -7.64
N ASP A 288 -22.91 -3.47 -8.42
CA ASP A 288 -22.41 -2.24 -9.03
C ASP A 288 -23.25 -1.79 -10.21
N SER A 289 -24.12 -0.81 -9.97
CA SER A 289 -24.91 -0.10 -10.98
C SER A 289 -24.44 1.34 -11.20
N ARG A 290 -23.22 1.69 -10.76
CA ARG A 290 -22.75 3.08 -10.80
C ARG A 290 -22.42 3.51 -12.21
N ASN A 291 -22.77 4.75 -12.56
CA ASN A 291 -22.43 5.34 -13.84
C ASN A 291 -21.07 6.05 -13.77
N ILE A 292 -20.14 5.70 -14.65
CA ILE A 292 -18.83 6.36 -14.74
C ILE A 292 -19.01 7.68 -15.50
N ILE A 293 -18.84 8.80 -14.82
CA ILE A 293 -18.88 10.15 -15.41
C ILE A 293 -17.59 10.45 -16.17
N SER A 294 -16.45 10.06 -15.60
CA SER A 294 -15.14 10.23 -16.21
C SER A 294 -14.25 9.05 -15.88
N ASN A 295 -13.51 8.56 -16.88
CA ASN A 295 -12.49 7.55 -16.73
C ASN A 295 -11.17 8.10 -17.26
N THR A 296 -10.40 8.72 -16.38
CA THR A 296 -9.07 9.22 -16.72
C THR A 296 -8.06 8.09 -16.49
N GLN A 297 -7.58 7.48 -17.57
CA GLN A 297 -6.37 6.68 -17.51
C GLN A 297 -5.20 7.64 -17.31
N LEU A 298 -4.62 7.64 -16.11
CA LEU A 298 -3.40 8.38 -15.86
C LEU A 298 -2.29 7.61 -16.59
N SER A 299 -1.50 8.30 -17.42
CA SER A 299 -0.43 7.64 -18.19
C SER A 299 0.46 6.81 -17.27
N ASN A 300 0.86 5.63 -17.74
CA ASN A 300 1.82 4.82 -16.99
C ASN A 300 3.15 5.58 -17.00
N THR A 301 3.44 6.26 -15.90
CA THR A 301 4.64 7.07 -15.76
C THR A 301 5.59 6.42 -14.78
N PHE A 302 6.88 6.65 -15.02
CA PHE A 302 7.87 6.47 -13.98
C PHE A 302 7.73 7.57 -12.92
N PHE A 303 8.05 7.24 -11.69
CA PHE A 303 8.13 8.16 -10.55
C PHE A 303 9.50 8.04 -9.89
N LEU A 304 10.06 9.17 -9.50
CA LEU A 304 11.12 9.19 -8.50
C LEU A 304 10.45 9.16 -7.13
N ASP A 305 10.84 8.21 -6.27
CA ASP A 305 10.35 8.06 -4.89
C ASP A 305 11.52 8.24 -3.92
N LEU A 306 11.45 9.26 -3.07
CA LEU A 306 12.46 9.58 -2.06
C LEU A 306 11.83 9.41 -0.69
N LYS A 307 12.51 8.66 0.20
CA LYS A 307 12.06 8.48 1.59
C LYS A 307 13.18 8.71 2.58
N LEU A 308 12.82 9.37 3.67
CA LEU A 308 13.61 9.48 4.88
C LEU A 308 12.87 8.75 6.00
N ILE A 309 13.51 7.78 6.63
CA ILE A 309 12.88 6.91 7.62
C ILE A 309 13.74 6.92 8.89
N TYR A 310 13.15 7.30 10.02
CA TYR A 310 13.78 7.11 11.32
C TYR A 310 13.30 5.79 11.92
N ARG A 311 14.24 4.84 12.08
CA ARG A 311 13.99 3.50 12.60
C ARG A 311 14.65 3.32 13.96
N ILE A 312 13.88 2.78 14.91
CA ILE A 312 14.43 2.29 16.18
C ILE A 312 14.75 0.81 16.02
N PHE A 313 15.94 0.43 16.50
CA PHE A 313 16.37 -0.96 16.69
C PHE A 313 16.26 -1.23 18.19
N LYS A 314 15.27 -2.01 18.61
CA LYS A 314 15.08 -2.41 20.01
C LYS A 314 15.54 -3.83 20.25
#